data_AF-A0A7J3KEA5-F1
#
_entry.id   AF-A0A7J3KEA5-F1
#
_cell.length_a   1.000
_cell.length_b   1.000
_cell.length_c   1.000
_cell.angle_alpha   90.00
_cell.angle_beta   90.00
_cell.angle_gamma   90.00
#
_symmetry.space_group_name_H-M   'P 1'
#
loop_
_entity.id
_entity.type
_entity.pdbx_description
1 polymer ?
#
loop_
_entity_poly.entity_id
_entity_poly.type
_entity_poly.pdbx_seq_one_letter_code
_entity_poly.pdbx_strand_id
1 'polypeptide(L)'
;MQKINNLEEKLKEETIKLNKKLKEEIEKIEIKDENIIAYIKDSEYFLEKGELIKAFEAIIWAWALYEINFSKDLKNMDEVKKNGA
;
A
#
# COMPACT_ATOMS: atom_id res chain seq x y z
N MET A 1 -18.63 1.88 -26.74
CA MET A 1 -18.11 0.94 -25.72
C MET A 1 -16.66 1.29 -25.34
N GLN A 2 -16.35 2.57 -25.09
CA GLN A 2 -14.95 3.09 -25.00
C GLN A 2 -14.52 3.53 -23.58
N LYS A 3 -15.44 3.61 -22.61
CA LYS A 3 -15.16 4.10 -21.24
C LYS A 3 -14.63 3.03 -20.28
N ILE A 4 -14.96 1.75 -20.48
CA ILE A 4 -14.67 0.67 -19.52
C ILE A 4 -13.19 0.30 -19.52
N ASN A 5 -12.57 0.16 -20.70
CA ASN A 5 -11.13 -0.19 -20.82
C ASN A 5 -10.21 0.80 -20.08
N ASN A 6 -10.59 2.09 -20.06
CA ASN A 6 -9.82 3.14 -19.40
C ASN A 6 -9.77 2.96 -17.87
N LEU A 7 -10.86 2.47 -17.25
CA LEU A 7 -10.91 2.31 -15.80
C LEU A 7 -10.12 1.09 -15.33
N GLU A 8 -10.26 -0.04 -16.03
CA GLU A 8 -9.52 -1.26 -15.71
C GLU A 8 -8.01 -1.06 -15.89
N GLU A 9 -7.59 -0.43 -16.98
CA GLU A 9 -6.18 -0.07 -17.22
C GLU A 9 -5.66 0.84 -16.12
N LYS A 10 -6.39 1.91 -15.78
CA LYS A 10 -6.00 2.82 -14.69
C LYS A 10 -5.90 2.11 -13.34
N LEU A 11 -6.85 1.24 -13.03
CA LEU A 11 -6.84 0.51 -11.76
C LEU A 11 -5.63 -0.42 -11.68
N LYS A 12 -5.33 -1.12 -12.77
CA LYS A 12 -4.14 -1.96 -12.88
C LYS A 12 -2.85 -1.16 -12.74
N GLU A 13 -2.71 -0.06 -13.49
CA GLU A 13 -1.54 0.82 -13.46
C GLU A 13 -1.29 1.40 -12.07
N GLU A 14 -2.33 1.93 -11.43
CA GLU A 14 -2.20 2.52 -10.10
C GLU A 14 -1.89 1.45 -9.05
N THR A 15 -2.49 0.25 -9.15
CA THR A 15 -2.17 -0.87 -8.23
C THR A 15 -0.71 -1.28 -8.36
N ILE A 16 -0.18 -1.41 -9.59
CA ILE A 16 1.24 -1.74 -9.83
C ILE A 16 2.16 -0.66 -9.26
N LYS A 17 1.83 0.62 -9.51
CA LYS A 17 2.59 1.77 -9.01
C LYS A 17 2.60 1.81 -7.47
N LEU A 18 1.46 1.56 -6.83
CA LEU A 18 1.35 1.51 -5.37
C LEU A 18 2.12 0.33 -4.77
N ASN A 19 2.06 -0.85 -5.38
CA ASN A 19 2.85 -2.02 -4.97
C ASN A 19 4.35 -1.71 -5.01
N LYS A 20 4.83 -1.18 -6.15
CA LYS A 20 6.25 -0.83 -6.33
C LYS A 20 6.70 0.18 -5.29
N LYS A 21 5.93 1.27 -5.12
CA LYS A 21 6.28 2.33 -4.17
C LYS A 21 6.32 1.79 -2.73
N LEU A 22 5.36 0.97 -2.31
CA LEU A 22 5.36 0.44 -0.95
C LEU A 22 6.55 -0.48 -0.70
N LYS A 23 6.91 -1.33 -1.67
CA LYS A 23 8.11 -2.18 -1.59
C LYS A 23 9.38 -1.35 -1.39
N GLU A 24 9.54 -0.27 -2.15
CA GLU A 24 10.66 0.65 -1.99
C GLU A 24 10.68 1.31 -0.61
N GLU A 25 9.51 1.72 -0.07
CA GLU A 25 9.42 2.32 1.26
C GLU A 25 9.77 1.33 2.38
N ILE A 26 9.23 0.11 2.36
CA ILE A 26 9.53 -0.88 3.39
C ILE A 26 10.99 -1.35 3.34
N GLU A 27 11.62 -1.36 2.16
CA GLU A 27 13.04 -1.70 2.01
C GLU A 27 13.94 -0.60 2.60
N LYS A 28 13.64 0.69 2.33
CA LYS A 28 14.41 1.84 2.84
C LYS A 28 14.53 1.87 4.36
N ILE A 29 13.52 1.39 5.07
CA ILE A 29 13.50 1.37 6.55
C ILE A 29 13.43 -0.04 7.12
N GLU A 30 13.78 -1.05 6.32
CA GLU A 30 13.93 -2.46 6.69
C GLU A 30 12.74 -3.04 7.47
N ILE A 31 11.51 -2.66 7.09
CA ILE A 31 10.29 -3.22 7.71
C ILE A 31 10.16 -4.70 7.36
N LYS A 32 9.95 -5.51 8.39
CA LYS A 32 9.70 -6.95 8.29
C LYS A 32 8.32 -7.35 8.83
N ASP A 33 7.37 -6.42 8.82
CA ASP A 33 6.00 -6.68 9.26
C ASP A 33 5.33 -7.69 8.33
N GLU A 34 4.98 -8.85 8.89
CA GLU A 34 4.45 -9.98 8.13
C GLU A 34 3.08 -9.68 7.52
N ASN A 35 2.27 -8.83 8.15
CA ASN A 35 0.94 -8.48 7.64
C ASN A 35 1.07 -7.57 6.41
N ILE A 36 1.94 -6.56 6.47
CA ILE A 36 2.21 -5.68 5.32
C ILE A 36 2.72 -6.52 4.15
N ILE A 37 3.69 -7.41 4.41
CA ILE A 37 4.26 -8.28 3.38
C ILE A 37 3.20 -9.24 2.80
N ALA A 38 2.31 -9.79 3.64
CA ALA A 38 1.22 -10.65 3.19
C ALA A 38 0.27 -9.91 2.23
N TYR A 39 -0.18 -8.71 2.59
CA TYR A 39 -1.08 -7.93 1.73
C TYR A 39 -0.43 -7.48 0.41
N ILE A 40 0.88 -7.20 0.41
CA ILE A 40 1.63 -6.95 -0.84
C ILE A 40 1.60 -8.20 -1.73
N LYS A 41 1.86 -9.39 -1.17
CA LYS A 41 1.83 -10.65 -1.93
C LYS A 41 0.43 -10.97 -2.45
N ASP A 42 -0.61 -10.74 -1.65
CA ASP A 42 -2.00 -10.92 -2.06
C ASP A 42 -2.36 -9.98 -3.23
N SER A 43 -1.93 -8.72 -3.15
CA SER A 43 -2.11 -7.75 -4.25
C SER A 43 -1.47 -8.23 -5.55
N GLU A 44 -0.23 -8.75 -5.48
CA GLU A 44 0.47 -9.30 -6.65
C GLU A 44 -0.21 -10.55 -7.20
N TYR A 45 -0.64 -11.46 -6.32
CA TYR A 45 -1.39 -12.64 -6.71
C TYR A 45 -2.69 -12.28 -7.45
N PHE A 46 -3.47 -11.34 -6.92
CA PHE A 46 -4.72 -10.91 -7.56
C PHE A 46 -4.47 -10.15 -8.87
N LEU A 47 -3.39 -9.37 -8.98
CA LEU A 47 -2.97 -8.76 -10.25
C LEU A 47 -2.68 -9.81 -11.32
N GLU A 48 -1.94 -10.87 -10.98
CA GLU A 48 -1.63 -11.97 -11.89
C GLU A 48 -2.89 -12.72 -12.36
N LYS A 49 -3.91 -12.80 -11.50
CA LYS A 49 -5.22 -13.40 -11.83
C LYS A 49 -6.17 -12.46 -12.58
N GLY A 50 -5.82 -11.17 -12.73
CA GLY A 50 -6.71 -10.16 -13.31
C GLY A 50 -7.86 -9.74 -12.38
N GLU A 51 -7.81 -10.09 -11.10
CA GLU A 51 -8.81 -9.71 -10.09
C GLU A 51 -8.51 -8.30 -9.56
N LEU A 52 -8.63 -7.29 -10.42
CA LEU A 52 -8.12 -5.93 -10.19
C LEU A 52 -8.67 -5.25 -8.92
N ILE A 53 -9.94 -5.49 -8.56
CA ILE A 53 -10.54 -4.92 -7.34
C ILE A 53 -9.88 -5.49 -6.09
N LYS A 54 -9.69 -6.81 -6.02
CA LYS A 54 -9.03 -7.47 -4.89
C LYS A 54 -7.57 -7.06 -4.78
N ALA A 55 -6.91 -6.92 -5.93
CA ALA A 55 -5.54 -6.45 -5.97
C ALA A 55 -5.40 -5.03 -5.40
N PHE A 56 -6.27 -4.12 -5.86
CA PHE A 56 -6.31 -2.75 -5.36
C PHE A 56 -6.64 -2.69 -3.87
N GLU A 57 -7.63 -3.46 -3.41
CA GLU A 57 -7.99 -3.54 -1.99
C GLU A 57 -6.81 -4.01 -1.13
N ALA A 58 -6.12 -5.08 -1.54
CA ALA A 58 -5.00 -5.64 -0.80
C ALA A 58 -3.83 -4.63 -0.66
N ILE A 59 -3.47 -3.91 -1.74
CA ILE A 59 -2.40 -2.90 -1.63
C ILE A 59 -2.81 -1.70 -0.77
N ILE A 60 -4.10 -1.32 -0.76
CA ILE A 60 -4.58 -0.26 0.14
C ILE A 60 -4.48 -0.70 1.61
N TRP A 61 -4.79 -1.95 1.94
CA TRP A 61 -4.59 -2.49 3.29
C TRP A 61 -3.12 -2.50 3.70
N ALA A 62 -2.21 -2.88 2.80
CA ALA A 62 -0.77 -2.83 3.07
C ALA A 62 -0.30 -1.39 3.37
N TRP A 63 -0.74 -0.41 2.56
CA TRP A 63 -0.43 1.00 2.79
C TRP A 63 -1.00 1.52 4.10
N ALA A 64 -2.24 1.18 4.45
CA ALA A 64 -2.84 1.62 5.71
C ALA A 64 -2.01 1.15 6.92
N LEU A 65 -1.60 -0.12 6.93
CA LEU A 65 -0.73 -0.68 7.98
C LEU A 65 0.65 -0.01 8.01
N TYR A 66 1.23 0.26 6.83
CA TYR A 66 2.49 0.98 6.72
C TYR A 66 2.41 2.38 7.31
N GLU A 67 1.38 3.15 6.92
CA GLU A 67 1.20 4.53 7.38
C GLU A 67 1.01 4.57 8.89
N ILE A 68 0.09 3.77 9.42
CA ILE A 68 -0.26 3.78 10.85
C ILE A 68 0.95 3.44 11.73
N ASN A 69 1.76 2.46 11.34
CA ASN A 69 2.79 1.90 12.22
C ASN A 69 4.19 2.47 11.96
N PHE A 70 4.47 2.94 10.74
CA PHE A 70 5.85 3.18 10.31
C PHE A 70 6.10 4.55 9.66
N SER A 71 5.07 5.17 9.06
CA SER A 71 5.23 6.47 8.42
C SER A 71 5.65 7.55 9.41
N LYS A 72 6.62 8.36 8.98
CA LYS A 72 7.18 9.47 9.80
C LYS A 72 6.16 10.59 10.00
N ASP A 73 5.18 10.70 9.10
CA ASP A 73 4.16 11.75 9.14
C ASP A 73 3.27 11.62 10.38
N LEU A 74 3.03 10.39 10.86
CA LEU A 74 2.28 10.12 12.08
C LEU A 74 3.13 10.10 13.35
N LYS A 75 4.43 9.76 13.27
CA LYS A 75 5.34 9.77 14.44
C LYS A 75 5.53 11.17 15.05
N ASN A 76 5.45 12.22 14.25
CA ASN A 76 5.54 13.60 14.73
C ASN A 76 4.34 14.02 15.62
N MET A 77 3.21 13.28 15.60
CA MET A 77 2.08 13.56 16.50
C MET A 77 2.31 13.08 17.94
N ASP A 78 3.16 12.08 18.16
CA ASP A 78 3.46 11.56 19.50
C ASP A 78 4.51 12.39 20.23
N GLU A 79 5.45 13.01 19.50
CA GLU A 79 6.43 13.94 20.09
C GLU A 79 5.79 15.25 20.55
N VAL A 80 4.78 15.75 19.84
CA VAL A 80 4.01 16.95 20.25
C VAL A 80 3.22 16.70 21.55
N LYS A 81 2.73 15.47 21.78
CA LYS A 81 2.03 15.10 23.02
C LYS A 81 2.97 14.94 24.23
N LYS A 82 4.24 14.58 24.01
CA LYS A 82 5.22 14.42 25.10
C LYS A 82 5.85 15.73 25.56
N ASN A 83 5.92 16.75 24.70
CA ASN A 83 6.55 18.04 25.01
C ASN A 83 5.54 19.14 25.40
N GLY A 84 4.26 18.80 25.55
CA GLY A 84 3.17 19.72 25.88
C GLY A 84 2.47 19.45 27.22
N ALA A 85 3.09 18.67 28.12
CA ALA A 85 2.60 18.40 29.47
C ALA A 85 3.55 18.97 30.52
#